data_AF-A0A1Q8B157-F1
#
_entry.id   AF-A0A1Q8B157-F1
#
_cell.length_a   1.000
_cell.length_b   1.000
_cell.length_c   1.000
_cell.angle_alpha   90.00
_cell.angle_beta   90.00
_cell.angle_gamma   90.00
#
_symmetry.space_group_name_H-M   'P 1'
#
loop_
_entity.id
_entity.type
_entity.pdbx_description
1 polymer ?
#
loop_
_entity_poly.entity_id
_entity_poly.type
_entity_poly.pdbx_seq_one_letter_code
_entity_poly.pdbx_strand_id
1 'polypeptide(L)'
;MRKEGYMKVRLPIVLAVALLCLATSLVWLPAFRGVAGINGFSPNQELPLPLTAGQLPVRFIVRGLEPGVRVDQQGTVYVDSIRGVPTGFDLHRWSPVVDSPANADGTYPFQYMGRPDGCGILNTGCDFIGIGEGGGDADMAVNFPPSPTDVPNLAMSSLTLAPGVTATNTFDRGATVSGPNPVAALIPGDDREWMDAIDAQTVYLSYHDVATFNIEVQRSTDGGEFYTNGFGEAIDFQTFPAAGGPVGSANTAGQIRVDHTACSSRGNLYSFFVAPDNATENTMGGPLRSGYVGVSTDAKLNMAVYTFTDHKIFTSLAGSLGAANGANNIFPALAVDGLGFVYAVWSDNSNIFFSTSADQGTTWTSPLLVNQGATVGMAKPTAPATPTIVRSWSRATPRVRALRATTAQRLA
;
A
#
# COMPACT_ATOMS: atom_id res chain seq x y z
N MET A 1 -59.33 19.75 34.19
CA MET A 1 -59.23 18.29 34.06
C MET A 1 -58.48 17.93 32.78
N ARG A 2 -57.17 17.66 32.86
CA ARG A 2 -56.45 16.80 31.90
C ARG A 2 -55.51 15.93 32.73
N LYS A 3 -55.72 14.61 32.71
CA LYS A 3 -54.82 13.63 33.29
C LYS A 3 -53.77 13.30 32.23
N GLU A 4 -52.52 13.59 32.52
CA GLU A 4 -51.39 13.06 31.74
C GLU A 4 -51.18 11.59 32.13
N GLY A 5 -51.25 10.70 31.14
CA GLY A 5 -51.00 9.28 31.29
C GLY A 5 -49.52 8.97 31.04
N TYR A 6 -48.75 8.76 32.09
CA TYR A 6 -47.41 8.18 32.00
C TYR A 6 -47.52 6.71 31.58
N MET A 7 -47.08 6.40 30.36
CA MET A 7 -47.00 5.02 29.87
C MET A 7 -45.77 4.35 30.49
N LYS A 8 -45.99 3.50 31.50
CA LYS A 8 -44.94 2.62 32.07
C LYS A 8 -44.55 1.57 31.02
N VAL A 9 -43.46 1.82 30.28
CA VAL A 9 -42.81 0.79 29.47
C VAL A 9 -42.29 -0.27 30.42
N ARG A 10 -42.83 -1.49 30.32
CA ARG A 10 -42.47 -2.59 31.20
C ARG A 10 -41.06 -3.07 30.84
N LEU A 11 -40.15 -3.03 31.82
CA LEU A 11 -38.79 -3.61 31.80
C LEU A 11 -38.61 -4.92 30.98
N PRO A 12 -39.55 -5.90 30.99
CA PRO A 12 -39.45 -7.09 30.14
C PRO A 12 -39.45 -6.83 28.62
N ILE A 13 -40.07 -5.75 28.13
CA ILE A 13 -40.11 -5.43 26.69
C ILE A 13 -38.76 -4.86 26.23
N VAL A 14 -38.13 -4.04 27.08
CA VAL A 14 -36.77 -3.51 26.81
C VAL A 14 -35.75 -4.65 26.80
N LEU A 15 -35.88 -5.61 27.73
CA LEU A 15 -35.01 -6.78 27.78
C LEU A 15 -35.21 -7.69 26.55
N ALA A 16 -36.46 -7.90 26.11
CA ALA A 16 -36.77 -8.72 24.94
C ALA A 16 -36.25 -8.11 23.64
N VAL A 17 -36.33 -6.79 23.47
CA VAL A 17 -35.77 -6.08 22.31
C VAL A 17 -34.23 -6.10 22.36
N ALA A 18 -33.62 -5.91 23.53
CA ALA A 18 -32.17 -6.00 23.69
C ALA A 18 -31.62 -7.41 23.39
N LEU A 19 -32.31 -8.46 23.83
CA LEU A 19 -31.97 -9.86 23.53
C LEU A 19 -32.17 -10.22 22.05
N LEU A 20 -33.19 -9.65 21.40
CA LEU A 20 -33.41 -9.83 19.96
C LEU A 20 -32.33 -9.12 19.13
N CYS A 21 -31.92 -7.90 19.52
CA CYS A 21 -30.81 -7.19 18.91
C CYS A 21 -29.48 -7.95 19.09
N LEU A 22 -29.22 -8.50 20.29
CA LEU A 22 -28.03 -9.32 20.55
C LEU A 22 -28.03 -10.60 19.72
N ALA A 23 -29.18 -11.26 19.58
CA ALA A 23 -29.33 -12.46 18.77
C ALA A 23 -29.16 -12.16 17.27
N THR A 24 -29.66 -11.03 16.77
CA THR A 24 -29.42 -10.62 15.37
C THR A 24 -27.97 -10.24 15.10
N SER A 25 -27.25 -9.65 16.07
CA SER A 25 -25.82 -9.37 15.93
C SER A 25 -24.95 -10.63 15.96
N LEU A 26 -25.40 -11.72 16.60
CA LEU A 26 -24.69 -13.01 16.56
C LEU A 26 -24.95 -13.80 15.28
N VAL A 27 -26.10 -13.62 14.62
CA VAL A 27 -26.49 -14.36 13.40
C VAL A 27 -25.93 -13.69 12.12
N TRP A 28 -25.46 -12.44 12.22
CA TRP A 28 -24.85 -11.66 11.13
C TRP A 28 -23.37 -11.35 11.35
N LEU A 29 -22.65 -12.15 12.14
CA LEU A 29 -21.22 -12.27 11.91
C LEU A 29 -21.10 -12.97 10.54
N PRO A 30 -20.71 -12.28 9.45
CA PRO A 30 -20.23 -13.04 8.30
C PRO A 30 -19.17 -13.98 8.86
N ALA A 31 -19.15 -15.20 8.37
CA ALA A 31 -18.12 -16.16 8.72
C ALA A 31 -16.77 -15.57 8.31
N PHE A 32 -16.21 -14.68 9.14
CA PHE A 32 -14.80 -14.39 9.21
C PHE A 32 -14.21 -15.71 9.64
N ARG A 33 -13.91 -16.56 8.65
CA ARG A 33 -12.93 -17.61 8.84
C ARG A 33 -11.66 -16.87 9.18
N GLY A 34 -11.43 -16.69 10.49
CA GLY A 34 -10.11 -16.34 10.96
C GLY A 34 -9.16 -17.33 10.32
N VAL A 35 -8.27 -16.85 9.46
CA VAL A 35 -7.19 -17.69 8.96
C VAL A 35 -6.39 -18.03 10.21
N ALA A 36 -6.35 -19.32 10.57
CA ALA A 36 -5.52 -19.77 11.67
C ALA A 36 -4.10 -19.26 11.40
N GLY A 37 -3.56 -18.44 12.30
CA GLY A 37 -2.21 -17.93 12.16
C GLY A 37 -1.25 -19.09 12.04
N ILE A 38 -0.65 -19.27 10.86
CA ILE A 38 0.44 -20.22 10.69
C ILE A 38 1.62 -19.65 11.47
N ASN A 39 2.03 -20.35 12.52
CA ASN A 39 3.25 -19.99 13.25
C ASN A 39 4.45 -20.30 12.36
N GLY A 40 5.06 -19.25 11.81
CA GLY A 40 6.27 -19.35 11.01
C GLY A 40 6.15 -18.67 9.66
N PHE A 41 7.31 -18.42 9.06
CA PHE A 41 7.44 -17.91 7.69
C PHE A 41 7.90 -19.07 6.84
N SER A 42 7.50 -19.07 5.56
CA SER A 42 8.24 -19.86 4.60
C SER A 42 9.73 -19.49 4.68
N PRO A 43 10.62 -20.39 4.25
CA PRO A 43 11.97 -20.00 3.90
C PRO A 43 11.95 -18.80 2.96
N ASN A 44 13.06 -18.06 2.96
CA ASN A 44 13.34 -17.11 1.91
C ASN A 44 13.13 -17.74 0.54
N GLN A 45 12.43 -17.02 -0.31
CA GLN A 45 12.30 -17.41 -1.69
C GLN A 45 13.01 -16.41 -2.59
N GLU A 46 13.72 -16.90 -3.59
CA GLU A 46 14.19 -16.06 -4.68
C GLU A 46 13.17 -16.19 -5.81
N LEU A 47 12.73 -15.06 -6.38
CA LEU A 47 11.90 -15.07 -7.59
C LEU A 47 12.84 -14.87 -8.78
N PRO A 48 13.03 -15.90 -9.62
CA PRO A 48 13.92 -15.78 -10.75
C PRO A 48 13.39 -14.74 -11.74
N LEU A 49 14.30 -13.87 -12.21
CA LEU A 49 14.05 -12.97 -13.33
C LEU A 49 14.66 -13.56 -14.60
N PRO A 50 13.99 -13.42 -15.76
CA PRO A 50 14.53 -13.93 -17.01
C PRO A 50 15.82 -13.18 -17.40
N LEU A 51 16.70 -13.88 -18.12
CA LEU A 51 17.84 -13.25 -18.77
C LEU A 51 17.35 -12.31 -19.88
N THR A 52 17.74 -11.03 -19.80
CA THR A 52 17.47 -10.02 -20.83
C THR A 52 18.67 -9.91 -21.77
N ALA A 53 18.43 -10.00 -23.08
CA ALA A 53 19.42 -9.73 -24.14
C ALA A 53 18.95 -9.97 -25.58
N GLY A 54 17.73 -10.43 -25.82
CA GLY A 54 17.28 -10.80 -27.16
C GLY A 54 18.23 -11.80 -27.84
N GLN A 55 18.64 -11.47 -29.06
CA GLN A 55 19.62 -12.24 -29.84
C GLN A 55 21.08 -11.86 -29.57
N LEU A 56 21.36 -11.03 -28.56
CA LEU A 56 22.73 -10.63 -28.25
C LEU A 56 23.56 -11.82 -27.70
N PRO A 57 24.85 -11.90 -28.07
CA PRO A 57 25.75 -12.96 -27.62
C PRO A 57 26.11 -12.88 -26.12
N VAL A 58 25.72 -11.80 -25.43
CA VAL A 58 25.87 -11.62 -23.99
C VAL A 58 24.51 -11.39 -23.37
N ARG A 59 24.19 -12.15 -22.31
CA ARG A 59 22.94 -12.03 -21.55
C ARG A 59 23.21 -11.50 -20.16
N PHE A 60 22.33 -10.64 -19.65
CA PHE A 60 22.42 -10.09 -18.30
C PHE A 60 21.09 -10.24 -17.56
N ILE A 61 21.15 -10.25 -16.24
CA ILE A 61 19.98 -10.17 -15.37
C ILE A 61 19.84 -8.71 -14.95
N VAL A 62 18.68 -8.11 -15.16
CA VAL A 62 18.36 -6.82 -14.53
C VAL A 62 17.97 -7.07 -13.08
N ARG A 63 18.54 -6.30 -12.16
CA ARG A 63 18.29 -6.46 -10.73
C ARG A 63 16.89 -5.91 -10.40
N GLY A 64 16.05 -6.73 -9.77
CA GLY A 64 14.82 -6.26 -9.14
C GLY A 64 15.09 -5.47 -7.85
N LEU A 65 14.46 -4.31 -7.71
CA LEU A 65 14.52 -3.41 -6.57
C LEU A 65 13.13 -3.20 -5.95
N GLU A 66 13.15 -2.85 -4.66
CA GLU A 66 11.98 -2.43 -3.86
C GLU A 66 10.68 -3.22 -4.08
N PRO A 67 10.66 -4.53 -3.76
CA PRO A 67 9.50 -5.36 -4.05
C PRO A 67 8.25 -4.95 -3.26
N GLY A 68 7.13 -4.95 -3.96
CA GLY A 68 5.77 -4.88 -3.46
C GLY A 68 5.13 -6.27 -3.43
N VAL A 69 4.13 -6.43 -2.55
CA VAL A 69 3.32 -7.64 -2.47
C VAL A 69 1.87 -7.26 -2.25
N ARG A 70 0.96 -7.96 -2.93
CA ARG A 70 -0.48 -7.91 -2.69
C ARG A 70 -1.05 -9.33 -2.69
N VAL A 71 -2.09 -9.53 -1.89
CA VAL A 71 -2.80 -10.81 -1.80
C VAL A 71 -4.29 -10.55 -2.02
N ASP A 72 -4.89 -11.29 -2.94
CA ASP A 72 -6.31 -11.16 -3.26
C ASP A 72 -7.20 -11.99 -2.33
N GLN A 73 -8.52 -11.81 -2.44
CA GLN A 73 -9.50 -12.54 -1.62
C GLN A 73 -9.51 -14.07 -1.85
N GLN A 74 -8.90 -14.54 -2.94
CA GLN A 74 -8.78 -15.94 -3.30
C GLN A 74 -7.44 -16.54 -2.85
N GLY A 75 -6.57 -15.72 -2.24
CA GLY A 75 -5.24 -16.12 -1.81
C GLY A 75 -4.20 -16.08 -2.92
N THR A 76 -4.49 -15.50 -4.09
CA THR A 76 -3.48 -15.24 -5.11
C THR A 76 -2.51 -14.19 -4.58
N VAL A 77 -1.22 -14.49 -4.65
CA VAL A 77 -0.13 -13.62 -4.23
C VAL A 77 0.51 -13.03 -5.48
N TYR A 78 0.58 -11.71 -5.54
CA TYR A 78 1.29 -10.95 -6.58
C TYR A 78 2.51 -10.30 -5.95
N VAL A 79 3.65 -10.35 -6.65
CA VAL A 79 4.90 -9.70 -6.24
C VAL A 79 5.40 -8.89 -7.42
N ASP A 80 5.65 -7.61 -7.19
CA ASP A 80 6.31 -6.74 -8.15
C ASP A 80 7.79 -6.57 -7.82
N SER A 81 8.59 -6.12 -8.80
CA SER A 81 9.91 -5.56 -8.54
C SER A 81 10.34 -4.59 -9.62
N ILE A 82 10.95 -3.48 -9.24
CA ILE A 82 11.39 -2.41 -10.15
C ILE A 82 12.70 -2.82 -10.82
N ARG A 83 12.79 -2.64 -12.14
CA ARG A 83 14.05 -2.82 -12.90
C ARG A 83 14.86 -1.53 -13.05
N GLY A 84 14.20 -0.37 -12.96
CA GLY A 84 14.78 0.96 -13.20
C GLY A 84 14.23 1.58 -14.47
N VAL A 85 14.27 2.91 -14.63
CA VAL A 85 13.86 3.60 -15.87
C VAL A 85 14.94 3.42 -16.96
N PRO A 86 14.57 3.17 -18.24
CA PRO A 86 13.24 2.92 -18.78
C PRO A 86 13.01 1.41 -18.95
N THR A 87 13.39 0.61 -17.96
CA THR A 87 13.32 -0.86 -17.99
C THR A 87 12.16 -1.43 -17.18
N GLY A 88 11.25 -0.58 -16.73
CA GLY A 88 9.95 -0.96 -16.19
C GLY A 88 9.99 -1.75 -14.87
N PHE A 89 8.99 -2.60 -14.66
CA PHE A 89 8.92 -3.50 -13.51
C PHE A 89 8.54 -4.93 -13.93
N ASP A 90 8.76 -5.88 -13.02
CA ASP A 90 8.45 -7.30 -13.18
C ASP A 90 7.27 -7.70 -12.33
N LEU A 91 6.45 -8.62 -12.82
CA LEU A 91 5.36 -9.23 -12.07
C LEU A 91 5.59 -10.74 -11.91
N HIS A 92 5.43 -11.23 -10.69
CA HIS A 92 5.29 -12.66 -10.39
C HIS A 92 3.95 -12.92 -9.72
N ARG A 93 3.42 -14.13 -9.93
CA ARG A 93 2.16 -14.55 -9.33
C ARG A 93 2.20 -16.01 -8.89
N TRP A 94 1.59 -16.29 -7.75
CA TRP A 94 1.15 -17.63 -7.39
C TRP A 94 -0.32 -17.59 -6.97
N SER A 95 -1.14 -18.51 -7.47
CA SER A 95 -2.55 -18.64 -7.11
C SER A 95 -2.88 -20.05 -6.66
N PRO A 96 -3.51 -20.24 -5.49
CA PRO A 96 -4.00 -21.56 -5.07
C PRO A 96 -5.15 -22.08 -5.95
N VAL A 97 -5.73 -21.24 -6.80
CA VAL A 97 -6.86 -21.58 -7.67
C VAL A 97 -6.40 -22.27 -8.96
N VAL A 98 -5.24 -21.89 -9.50
CA VAL A 98 -4.77 -22.32 -10.82
C VAL A 98 -3.35 -22.89 -10.84
N ASP A 99 -2.55 -22.62 -9.82
CA ASP A 99 -1.16 -23.09 -9.74
C ASP A 99 -1.04 -24.29 -8.78
N SER A 100 0.08 -25.00 -8.88
CA SER A 100 0.39 -26.11 -7.96
C SER A 100 0.38 -25.64 -6.50
N PRO A 101 0.04 -26.53 -5.55
CA PRO A 101 0.13 -26.23 -4.12
C PRO A 101 1.52 -25.75 -3.70
N ALA A 102 1.60 -25.10 -2.54
CA ALA A 102 2.88 -24.77 -1.92
C ALA A 102 3.79 -26.00 -1.82
N ASN A 103 5.09 -25.79 -2.00
CA ASN A 103 6.12 -26.80 -1.83
C ASN A 103 6.13 -27.32 -0.39
N ALA A 104 6.71 -28.50 -0.16
CA ALA A 104 6.78 -29.12 1.16
C ALA A 104 7.52 -28.28 2.22
N ASP A 105 8.38 -27.35 1.79
CA ASP A 105 9.09 -26.40 2.65
C ASP A 105 8.29 -25.10 2.93
N GLY A 106 7.08 -24.97 2.37
CA GLY A 106 6.20 -23.82 2.50
C GLY A 106 6.48 -22.69 1.49
N THR A 107 7.41 -22.85 0.54
CA THR A 107 7.59 -21.89 -0.56
C THR A 107 6.51 -22.04 -1.63
N TYR A 108 6.20 -20.98 -2.37
CA TYR A 108 5.17 -21.01 -3.40
C TYR A 108 5.78 -21.14 -4.80
N PRO A 109 5.28 -21.99 -5.71
CA PRO A 109 5.79 -22.08 -7.07
C PRO A 109 5.33 -20.88 -7.93
N PHE A 110 5.92 -19.70 -7.69
CA PHE A 110 5.62 -18.47 -8.42
C PHE A 110 5.90 -18.59 -9.92
N GLN A 111 4.96 -18.09 -10.71
CA GLN A 111 5.08 -17.89 -12.15
C GLN A 111 5.55 -16.46 -12.43
N TYR A 112 6.45 -16.31 -13.40
CA TYR A 112 6.82 -14.99 -13.91
C TYR A 112 5.81 -14.57 -14.97
N MET A 113 5.16 -13.44 -14.77
CA MET A 113 4.06 -12.94 -15.59
C MET A 113 4.51 -11.95 -16.65
N GLY A 114 5.80 -11.58 -16.68
CA GLY A 114 6.34 -10.60 -17.61
C GLY A 114 6.52 -9.22 -16.97
N ARG A 115 6.51 -8.20 -17.83
CA ARG A 115 6.71 -6.80 -17.46
C ARG A 115 5.42 -6.05 -17.82
N PRO A 116 4.53 -5.78 -16.86
CA PRO A 116 3.21 -5.20 -17.16
C PRO A 116 3.31 -3.85 -17.87
N ASP A 117 4.27 -3.01 -17.49
CA ASP A 117 4.55 -1.72 -18.12
C ASP A 117 5.48 -1.81 -19.35
N GLY A 118 5.78 -3.03 -19.80
CA GLY A 118 6.61 -3.30 -20.95
C GLY A 118 5.83 -3.23 -22.27
N CYS A 119 6.37 -2.48 -23.23
CA CYS A 119 5.97 -2.51 -24.65
C CYS A 119 4.59 -1.93 -25.02
N GLY A 120 4.34 -0.69 -24.61
CA GLY A 120 3.39 0.20 -25.29
C GLY A 120 3.88 0.63 -26.68
N ILE A 121 3.98 1.93 -26.94
CA ILE A 121 4.22 2.61 -28.24
C ILE A 121 5.43 2.07 -29.07
N LEU A 122 6.29 1.25 -28.45
CA LEU A 122 7.44 0.55 -29.03
C LEU A 122 7.13 -0.92 -29.36
N ASN A 123 6.04 -1.18 -30.10
CA ASN A 123 5.45 -2.49 -30.46
C ASN A 123 6.41 -3.54 -31.11
N THR A 124 7.70 -3.24 -31.24
CA THR A 124 8.77 -4.15 -31.65
C THR A 124 9.96 -4.03 -30.69
N GLY A 125 10.38 -5.12 -30.06
CA GLY A 125 11.66 -5.16 -29.34
C GLY A 125 11.64 -5.53 -27.84
N CYS A 126 10.52 -6.01 -27.30
CA CYS A 126 10.39 -6.43 -25.88
C CYS A 126 11.45 -7.43 -25.45
N ASP A 127 11.78 -8.36 -26.35
CA ASP A 127 12.81 -9.35 -26.13
C ASP A 127 14.22 -8.77 -26.32
N PHE A 128 14.36 -7.65 -27.05
CA PHE A 128 15.63 -7.22 -27.63
C PHE A 128 16.42 -6.23 -26.76
N ILE A 129 15.80 -5.25 -26.09
CA ILE A 129 16.54 -4.23 -25.30
C ILE A 129 15.84 -3.83 -23.98
N GLY A 130 14.76 -4.51 -23.55
CA GLY A 130 14.24 -4.30 -22.20
C GLY A 130 13.70 -2.89 -21.92
N ILE A 131 13.14 -2.20 -22.91
CA ILE A 131 12.45 -0.92 -22.70
C ILE A 131 11.04 -1.19 -22.13
N GLY A 132 10.63 -0.41 -21.16
CA GLY A 132 9.32 -0.35 -20.52
C GLY A 132 8.95 1.12 -20.31
N GLU A 133 7.67 1.42 -20.39
CA GLU A 133 7.15 2.76 -20.20
C GLU A 133 7.06 3.01 -18.69
N GLY A 134 8.20 3.10 -18.01
CA GLY A 134 8.25 3.26 -16.56
C GLY A 134 9.50 2.66 -15.92
N GLY A 135 9.37 2.28 -14.65
CA GLY A 135 10.38 1.61 -13.85
C GLY A 135 11.15 2.51 -12.90
N GLY A 136 10.69 3.74 -12.64
CA GLY A 136 11.26 4.57 -11.56
C GLY A 136 10.85 4.03 -10.20
N ASP A 137 9.54 3.80 -10.07
CA ASP A 137 8.82 3.24 -8.93
C ASP A 137 7.71 2.32 -9.45
N ALA A 138 7.14 1.50 -8.56
CA ALA A 138 5.98 0.67 -8.86
C ALA A 138 5.19 0.37 -7.58
N ASP A 139 3.87 0.22 -7.73
CA ASP A 139 3.01 -0.41 -6.73
C ASP A 139 1.82 -1.07 -7.44
N MET A 140 1.05 -1.84 -6.67
CA MET A 140 -0.13 -2.54 -7.18
C MET A 140 -1.28 -2.46 -6.19
N ALA A 141 -2.52 -2.55 -6.68
CA ALA A 141 -3.71 -2.72 -5.88
C ALA A 141 -4.59 -3.84 -6.43
N VAL A 142 -5.24 -4.57 -5.52
CA VAL A 142 -6.19 -5.61 -5.88
C VAL A 142 -7.59 -5.16 -5.56
N ASN A 143 -8.46 -5.16 -6.56
CA ASN A 143 -9.88 -4.85 -6.44
C ASN A 143 -10.64 -5.93 -5.66
N PHE A 144 -11.80 -5.60 -5.09
CA PHE A 144 -12.60 -6.54 -4.30
C PHE A 144 -13.96 -6.71 -4.98
N PRO A 145 -14.08 -7.65 -5.95
CA PRO A 145 -15.34 -7.89 -6.63
C PRO A 145 -16.42 -8.40 -5.66
N PRO A 146 -17.72 -8.25 -5.99
CA PRO A 146 -18.81 -8.64 -5.09
C PRO A 146 -18.83 -10.14 -4.74
N SER A 147 -18.45 -11.00 -5.69
CA SER A 147 -18.35 -12.43 -5.43
C SER A 147 -16.91 -12.83 -5.09
N PRO A 148 -16.69 -13.60 -4.02
CA PRO A 148 -15.35 -14.10 -3.68
C PRO A 148 -14.79 -15.09 -4.72
N THR A 149 -15.62 -15.58 -5.64
CA THR A 149 -15.20 -16.47 -6.74
C THR A 149 -14.81 -15.71 -8.01
N ASP A 150 -15.16 -14.43 -8.12
CA ASP A 150 -14.78 -13.62 -9.27
C ASP A 150 -13.29 -13.35 -9.23
N VAL A 151 -12.64 -13.28 -10.40
CA VAL A 151 -11.23 -12.93 -10.47
C VAL A 151 -11.08 -11.45 -10.14
N PRO A 152 -10.33 -11.09 -9.08
CA PRO A 152 -10.06 -9.70 -8.77
C PRO A 152 -9.26 -9.01 -9.88
N ASN A 153 -9.61 -7.77 -10.21
CA ASN A 153 -8.73 -6.93 -11.00
C ASN A 153 -7.46 -6.61 -10.20
N LEU A 154 -6.31 -6.65 -10.87
CA LEU A 154 -5.04 -6.15 -10.34
C LEU A 154 -4.68 -4.90 -11.15
N ALA A 155 -4.75 -3.74 -10.50
CA ALA A 155 -4.28 -2.48 -11.02
C ALA A 155 -2.81 -2.28 -10.63
N MET A 156 -2.02 -1.73 -11.54
CA MET A 156 -0.58 -1.57 -11.38
C MET A 156 -0.15 -0.20 -11.91
N SER A 157 0.79 0.43 -11.21
CA SER A 157 1.41 1.70 -11.62
C SER A 157 2.92 1.55 -11.72
N SER A 158 3.53 2.37 -12.59
CA SER A 158 4.96 2.43 -12.79
C SER A 158 5.41 3.85 -13.14
N LEU A 159 6.42 4.37 -12.45
CA LEU A 159 6.87 5.75 -12.65
C LEU A 159 7.66 5.87 -13.94
N THR A 160 7.21 6.77 -14.82
CA THR A 160 7.87 7.11 -16.09
C THR A 160 8.39 8.54 -16.05
N LEU A 161 9.50 8.78 -16.75
CA LEU A 161 10.20 10.08 -16.73
C LEU A 161 9.35 11.24 -17.30
N ALA A 162 8.31 10.93 -18.09
CA ALA A 162 7.26 11.85 -18.53
C ALA A 162 6.10 11.07 -19.20
N PRO A 163 4.82 11.49 -19.04
CA PRO A 163 4.35 12.61 -18.23
C PRO A 163 4.31 12.35 -16.71
N GLY A 164 4.50 11.12 -16.23
CA GLY A 164 4.44 10.85 -14.79
C GLY A 164 4.23 9.39 -14.44
N VAL A 165 2.97 8.94 -14.42
CA VAL A 165 2.62 7.55 -14.10
C VAL A 165 2.14 6.77 -15.32
N THR A 166 2.71 5.59 -15.53
CA THR A 166 2.16 4.56 -16.42
C THR A 166 1.26 3.61 -15.64
N ALA A 167 0.05 3.37 -16.13
CA ALA A 167 -0.85 2.41 -15.53
C ALA A 167 -1.14 1.21 -16.45
N THR A 168 -1.38 0.06 -15.81
CA THR A 168 -1.87 -1.16 -16.45
C THR A 168 -2.80 -1.91 -15.51
N ASN A 169 -3.60 -2.81 -16.05
CA ASN A 169 -4.42 -3.70 -15.24
C ASN A 169 -4.57 -5.10 -15.85
N THR A 170 -5.11 -6.02 -15.05
CA THR A 170 -5.41 -7.39 -15.48
C THR A 170 -6.60 -7.95 -14.71
N PHE A 171 -7.52 -8.57 -15.45
CA PHE A 171 -8.73 -9.21 -14.91
C PHE A 171 -8.62 -10.74 -14.89
N ASP A 172 -7.44 -11.31 -15.16
CA ASP A 172 -7.22 -12.74 -15.31
C ASP A 172 -5.96 -13.25 -14.59
N ARG A 173 -5.60 -12.60 -13.48
CA ARG A 173 -4.42 -12.92 -12.64
C ARG A 173 -3.10 -12.80 -13.40
N GLY A 174 -3.01 -11.77 -14.24
CA GLY A 174 -1.81 -11.41 -15.01
C GLY A 174 -1.57 -12.27 -16.25
N ALA A 175 -2.52 -13.10 -16.67
CA ALA A 175 -2.35 -13.90 -17.89
C ALA A 175 -2.43 -13.01 -19.14
N THR A 176 -3.27 -11.99 -19.10
CA THR A 176 -3.29 -10.87 -20.04
C THR A 176 -3.27 -9.56 -19.27
N VAL A 177 -2.45 -8.61 -19.73
CA VAL A 177 -2.32 -7.27 -19.15
C VAL A 177 -2.80 -6.27 -20.19
N SER A 178 -3.46 -5.19 -19.76
CA SER A 178 -3.79 -4.08 -20.65
C SER A 178 -2.53 -3.48 -21.29
N GLY A 179 -2.69 -2.76 -22.39
CA GLY A 179 -1.57 -1.98 -22.93
C GLY A 179 -1.17 -0.90 -21.92
N PRO A 180 0.13 -0.61 -21.74
CA PRO A 180 0.55 0.44 -20.83
C PRO A 180 0.00 1.80 -21.28
N ASN A 181 -0.60 2.50 -20.33
CA ASN A 181 -1.07 3.86 -20.49
C ASN A 181 -0.08 4.81 -19.79
N PRO A 182 0.87 5.44 -20.52
CA PRO A 182 1.89 6.30 -19.91
C PRO A 182 1.35 7.65 -19.43
N VAL A 183 0.09 7.98 -19.72
CA VAL A 183 -0.58 9.24 -19.39
C VAL A 183 -1.74 9.01 -18.43
N ALA A 184 -1.60 8.03 -17.52
CA ALA A 184 -2.70 7.55 -16.70
C ALA A 184 -3.19 8.55 -15.64
N ALA A 185 -2.28 9.40 -15.14
CA ALA A 185 -2.55 10.39 -14.11
C ALA A 185 -2.55 11.83 -14.68
N LEU A 186 -3.30 12.73 -14.02
CA LEU A 186 -3.55 14.08 -14.52
C LEU A 186 -2.46 15.11 -14.20
N ILE A 187 -1.70 14.87 -13.14
CA ILE A 187 -0.70 15.79 -12.62
C ILE A 187 0.66 15.22 -13.00
N PRO A 188 1.52 16.01 -13.67
CA PRO A 188 2.83 15.54 -14.10
C PRO A 188 3.93 15.85 -13.07
N GLY A 189 5.04 15.14 -13.22
CA GLY A 189 6.20 15.31 -12.36
C GLY A 189 5.95 14.61 -11.03
N ASP A 190 5.96 13.30 -11.10
CA ASP A 190 5.50 12.43 -10.03
C ASP A 190 6.71 11.74 -9.39
N ASP A 191 6.60 11.46 -8.10
CA ASP A 191 7.55 10.62 -7.36
C ASP A 191 6.81 9.67 -6.42
N ARG A 192 7.27 8.42 -6.38
CA ARG A 192 6.75 7.29 -5.61
C ARG A 192 5.22 7.10 -5.57
N GLU A 193 4.73 6.11 -6.33
CA GLU A 193 3.32 5.72 -6.30
C GLU A 193 2.96 4.77 -5.16
N TRP A 194 1.73 4.91 -4.66
CA TRP A 194 1.05 3.99 -3.75
C TRP A 194 -0.38 3.76 -4.19
N MET A 195 -0.82 2.51 -4.13
CA MET A 195 -2.14 2.11 -4.61
C MET A 195 -2.92 1.31 -3.57
N ASP A 196 -4.23 1.54 -3.54
CA ASP A 196 -5.19 0.62 -2.93
C ASP A 196 -6.54 0.66 -3.67
N ALA A 197 -7.36 -0.38 -3.53
CA ALA A 197 -8.58 -0.56 -4.32
C ALA A 197 -9.69 -1.17 -3.46
N ILE A 198 -10.97 -0.90 -3.76
CA ILE A 198 -12.07 -1.23 -2.83
C ILE A 198 -13.19 -2.13 -3.38
N ASP A 199 -13.59 -1.93 -4.63
CA ASP A 199 -14.67 -2.69 -5.25
C ASP A 199 -14.14 -3.34 -6.54
N ALA A 200 -15.00 -3.76 -7.46
CA ALA A 200 -14.57 -4.41 -8.70
C ALA A 200 -13.67 -3.54 -9.61
N GLN A 201 -13.77 -2.21 -9.54
CA GLN A 201 -13.11 -1.30 -10.49
C GLN A 201 -12.50 -0.04 -9.87
N THR A 202 -12.90 0.37 -8.67
CA THR A 202 -12.41 1.59 -8.03
C THR A 202 -11.02 1.38 -7.47
N VAL A 203 -10.07 2.20 -7.92
CA VAL A 203 -8.66 2.20 -7.51
C VAL A 203 -8.24 3.61 -7.15
N TYR A 204 -7.49 3.76 -6.08
CA TYR A 204 -6.86 5.01 -5.68
C TYR A 204 -5.37 4.92 -5.91
N LEU A 205 -4.84 5.92 -6.60
CA LEU A 205 -3.42 6.12 -6.84
C LEU A 205 -2.99 7.36 -6.08
N SER A 206 -1.98 7.22 -5.24
CA SER A 206 -1.35 8.31 -4.53
C SER A 206 0.09 8.47 -4.96
N TYR A 207 0.54 9.71 -5.14
CA TYR A 207 1.90 10.02 -5.53
C TYR A 207 2.28 11.44 -5.11
N HIS A 208 3.57 11.70 -5.02
CA HIS A 208 4.09 13.02 -4.69
C HIS A 208 4.19 13.88 -5.95
N ASP A 209 3.69 15.13 -5.90
CA ASP A 209 3.83 16.06 -7.03
C ASP A 209 5.04 16.98 -6.84
N VAL A 210 5.83 17.18 -7.90
CA VAL A 210 7.03 18.03 -7.85
C VAL A 210 6.75 19.53 -7.84
N ALA A 211 5.52 19.97 -8.15
CA ALA A 211 5.19 21.38 -8.28
C ALA A 211 4.92 22.04 -6.93
N THR A 212 4.19 21.35 -6.07
CA THR A 212 3.75 21.82 -4.76
C THR A 212 4.34 21.01 -3.61
N PHE A 213 4.90 19.83 -3.90
CA PHE A 213 5.36 18.85 -2.91
C PHE A 213 4.20 18.32 -2.04
N ASN A 214 2.96 18.38 -2.54
CA ASN A 214 1.84 17.72 -1.91
C ASN A 214 1.83 16.24 -2.31
N ILE A 215 0.92 15.49 -1.70
CA ILE A 215 0.66 14.10 -2.03
C ILE A 215 -0.71 14.07 -2.70
N GLU A 216 -0.71 13.86 -3.99
CA GLU A 216 -1.92 13.75 -4.78
C GLU A 216 -2.54 12.38 -4.57
N VAL A 217 -3.87 12.33 -4.58
CA VAL A 217 -4.66 11.12 -4.53
C VAL A 217 -5.71 11.20 -5.62
N GLN A 218 -5.56 10.38 -6.66
CA GLN A 218 -6.50 10.31 -7.78
C GLN A 218 -7.26 8.98 -7.80
N ARG A 219 -8.51 9.04 -8.27
CA ARG A 219 -9.40 7.88 -8.37
C ARG A 219 -9.57 7.43 -9.81
N SER A 220 -9.42 6.13 -10.03
CA SER A 220 -9.89 5.40 -11.22
C SER A 220 -11.21 4.70 -10.91
N THR A 221 -12.08 4.59 -11.92
CA THR A 221 -13.31 3.78 -11.88
C THR A 221 -13.38 2.74 -13.01
N ASP A 222 -12.26 2.51 -13.70
CA ASP A 222 -12.11 1.60 -14.84
C ASP A 222 -11.07 0.49 -14.59
N GLY A 223 -10.83 0.17 -13.31
CA GLY A 223 -9.88 -0.87 -12.92
C GLY A 223 -8.43 -0.39 -12.96
N GLY A 224 -8.18 0.91 -12.90
CA GLY A 224 -6.84 1.49 -12.84
C GLY A 224 -6.23 1.80 -14.20
N GLU A 225 -7.03 1.97 -15.25
CA GLU A 225 -6.52 2.38 -16.58
C GLU A 225 -6.35 3.92 -16.65
N PHE A 226 -7.32 4.68 -16.14
CA PHE A 226 -7.25 6.15 -16.03
C PHE A 226 -7.61 6.64 -14.63
N TYR A 227 -6.83 7.57 -14.09
CA TYR A 227 -7.03 8.16 -12.76
C TYR A 227 -7.66 9.55 -12.83
N THR A 228 -8.77 9.67 -13.55
CA THR A 228 -9.39 10.97 -13.87
C THR A 228 -10.75 11.18 -13.19
N ASN A 229 -11.21 10.22 -12.38
CA ASN A 229 -12.58 10.20 -11.89
C ASN A 229 -12.77 10.81 -10.50
N GLY A 230 -11.70 11.27 -9.86
CA GLY A 230 -11.74 11.93 -8.56
C GLY A 230 -10.35 12.39 -8.14
N PHE A 231 -10.29 13.45 -7.34
CA PHE A 231 -9.05 14.10 -6.94
C PHE A 231 -9.12 14.58 -5.49
N GLY A 232 -7.99 14.50 -4.78
CA GLY A 232 -7.79 15.14 -3.49
C GLY A 232 -6.32 15.20 -3.14
N GLU A 233 -5.96 16.14 -2.28
CA GLU A 233 -4.61 16.32 -1.74
C GLU A 233 -4.58 15.71 -0.33
N ALA A 234 -3.66 14.77 -0.10
CA ALA A 234 -3.57 14.08 1.19
C ALA A 234 -3.06 14.98 2.30
N ILE A 235 -2.23 15.99 2.01
CA ILE A 235 -1.77 16.96 3.00
C ILE A 235 -2.77 18.12 3.02
N ASP A 236 -3.43 18.30 4.16
CA ASP A 236 -4.41 19.36 4.35
C ASP A 236 -3.76 20.75 4.49
N PHE A 237 -4.57 21.79 4.34
CA PHE A 237 -4.10 23.17 4.38
C PHE A 237 -3.38 23.54 5.69
N GLN A 238 -3.81 22.95 6.81
CA GLN A 238 -3.28 23.22 8.14
C GLN A 238 -1.89 22.60 8.32
N THR A 239 -1.65 21.44 7.71
CA THR A 239 -0.42 20.66 7.81
C THR A 239 0.57 21.04 6.70
N PHE A 240 0.08 21.54 5.57
CA PHE A 240 0.89 21.92 4.41
C PHE A 240 2.12 22.78 4.74
N PRO A 241 2.07 23.80 5.62
CA PRO A 241 3.28 24.55 5.98
C PRO A 241 4.41 23.69 6.58
N ALA A 242 4.07 22.61 7.29
CA ALA A 242 5.02 21.70 7.90
C ALA A 242 5.48 20.57 6.98
N ALA A 243 4.68 20.18 5.98
CA ALA A 243 4.86 18.94 5.23
C ALA A 243 4.92 19.12 3.70
N GLY A 244 4.61 20.30 3.16
CA GLY A 244 4.65 20.58 1.73
C GLY A 244 5.56 21.75 1.37
N GLY A 245 5.44 22.19 0.12
CA GLY A 245 6.15 23.33 -0.43
C GLY A 245 7.48 22.97 -1.11
N PRO A 246 7.87 23.71 -2.18
CA PRO A 246 9.08 23.43 -2.96
C PRO A 246 10.39 23.84 -2.26
N VAL A 247 10.31 24.35 -1.03
CA VAL A 247 11.44 24.80 -0.23
C VAL A 247 11.44 24.01 1.07
N GLY A 248 12.57 23.38 1.39
CA GLY A 248 12.72 22.60 2.62
C GLY A 248 12.88 21.11 2.35
N SER A 249 12.54 20.31 3.36
CA SER A 249 12.57 18.84 3.28
C SER A 249 11.19 18.24 2.97
N ALA A 250 10.11 19.00 3.14
CA ALA A 250 8.72 18.66 2.84
C ALA A 250 8.28 17.33 3.47
N ASN A 251 8.09 16.28 2.69
CA ASN A 251 7.59 15.00 3.17
C ASN A 251 8.20 13.81 2.42
N THR A 252 7.92 12.62 2.96
CA THR A 252 8.01 11.37 2.23
C THR A 252 6.66 10.66 2.34
N ALA A 253 6.03 10.41 1.19
CA ALA A 253 4.79 9.67 1.09
C ALA A 253 5.00 8.19 1.39
N GLY A 254 4.09 7.61 2.17
CA GLY A 254 3.97 6.18 2.40
C GLY A 254 2.65 5.64 1.87
N GLN A 255 2.33 4.41 2.29
CA GLN A 255 1.20 3.67 1.74
C GLN A 255 -0.14 4.37 1.96
N ILE A 256 -1.00 4.35 0.92
CA ILE A 256 -2.43 4.62 1.03
C ILE A 256 -3.19 3.33 1.35
N ARG A 257 -4.24 3.42 2.16
CA ARG A 257 -5.15 2.30 2.45
C ARG A 257 -6.61 2.71 2.40
N VAL A 258 -7.44 1.82 1.88
CA VAL A 258 -8.89 1.93 1.91
C VAL A 258 -9.45 1.09 3.07
N ASP A 259 -10.46 1.61 3.74
CA ASP A 259 -11.22 0.84 4.72
C ASP A 259 -12.13 -0.20 4.02
N HIS A 260 -11.87 -1.48 4.24
CA HIS A 260 -12.64 -2.61 3.68
C HIS A 260 -13.71 -3.17 4.61
N THR A 261 -13.97 -2.52 5.75
CA THR A 261 -14.91 -3.03 6.75
C THR A 261 -16.32 -3.15 6.20
N ALA A 262 -17.18 -3.78 6.99
CA ALA A 262 -18.63 -3.73 6.81
C ALA A 262 -19.28 -2.53 7.54
N CYS A 263 -18.48 -1.69 8.20
CA CYS A 263 -18.95 -0.57 9.01
C CYS A 263 -19.17 0.69 8.14
N SER A 264 -19.69 1.77 8.74
CA SER A 264 -19.87 3.06 8.06
C SER A 264 -18.56 3.68 7.58
N SER A 265 -17.41 3.24 8.11
CA SER A 265 -16.08 3.69 7.70
C SER A 265 -15.61 3.08 6.38
N ARG A 266 -16.28 2.04 5.86
CA ARG A 266 -15.98 1.43 4.56
C ARG A 266 -15.78 2.52 3.49
N GLY A 267 -14.65 2.46 2.79
CA GLY A 267 -14.27 3.41 1.76
C GLY A 267 -13.64 4.72 2.24
N ASN A 268 -13.47 4.90 3.56
CA ASN A 268 -12.54 5.92 4.04
C ASN A 268 -11.13 5.62 3.50
N LEU A 269 -10.38 6.67 3.18
CA LEU A 269 -8.97 6.57 2.79
C LEU A 269 -8.07 7.05 3.93
N TYR A 270 -6.93 6.39 4.04
CA TYR A 270 -5.85 6.73 4.96
C TYR A 270 -4.56 6.85 4.18
N SER A 271 -3.91 8.02 4.23
CA SER A 271 -2.60 8.25 3.61
C SER A 271 -1.58 8.56 4.70
N PHE A 272 -0.52 7.76 4.81
CA PHE A 272 0.53 7.99 5.82
C PHE A 272 1.75 8.62 5.18
N PHE A 273 2.18 9.75 5.71
CA PHE A 273 3.40 10.42 5.33
C PHE A 273 4.22 10.83 6.55
N VAL A 274 5.51 11.03 6.34
CA VAL A 274 6.42 11.59 7.35
C VAL A 274 6.93 12.95 6.88
N ALA A 275 7.05 13.88 7.81
CA ALA A 275 7.40 15.26 7.56
C ALA A 275 8.13 15.87 8.77
N PRO A 276 8.70 17.07 8.63
CA PRO A 276 9.12 17.90 9.75
C PRO A 276 8.01 18.09 10.77
N ASP A 277 8.37 18.46 11.99
CA ASP A 277 7.39 18.68 13.06
C ASP A 277 6.56 19.95 12.85
N ASN A 278 7.10 20.95 12.17
CA ASN A 278 6.44 22.23 11.97
C ASN A 278 7.05 23.00 10.79
N ALA A 279 6.39 24.10 10.43
CA ALA A 279 6.79 24.94 9.30
C ALA A 279 8.20 25.53 9.41
N THR A 280 8.64 25.85 10.63
CA THR A 280 10.00 26.36 10.86
C THR A 280 11.04 25.28 10.56
N GLU A 281 10.80 24.05 11.04
CA GLU A 281 11.68 22.92 10.77
C GLU A 281 11.71 22.58 9.28
N ASN A 282 10.56 22.61 8.60
CA ASN A 282 10.48 22.42 7.15
C ASN A 282 11.31 23.44 6.37
N THR A 283 11.10 24.73 6.66
CA THR A 283 11.83 25.83 5.99
C THR A 283 13.34 25.72 6.17
N MET A 284 13.80 25.12 7.27
CA MET A 284 15.22 24.92 7.58
C MET A 284 15.80 23.62 7.01
N GLY A 285 15.01 22.82 6.26
CA GLY A 285 15.43 21.52 5.75
C GLY A 285 15.66 20.49 6.86
N GLY A 286 14.86 20.57 7.93
CA GLY A 286 14.98 19.69 9.08
C GLY A 286 14.53 18.24 8.81
N PRO A 287 14.82 17.32 9.73
CA PRO A 287 14.54 15.90 9.55
C PRO A 287 13.04 15.59 9.52
N LEU A 288 12.65 14.56 8.76
CA LEU A 288 11.27 14.08 8.66
C LEU A 288 10.88 13.26 9.90
N ARG A 289 10.86 13.93 11.06
CA ARG A 289 10.78 13.27 12.38
C ARG A 289 9.38 13.11 12.95
N SER A 290 8.36 13.58 12.23
CA SER A 290 6.95 13.43 12.61
C SER A 290 6.19 12.62 11.56
N GLY A 291 5.20 11.86 12.01
CA GLY A 291 4.31 11.11 11.14
C GLY A 291 2.90 11.66 11.20
N TYR A 292 2.22 11.65 10.06
CA TYR A 292 0.86 12.14 9.90
C TYR A 292 0.04 11.12 9.12
N VAL A 293 -1.22 10.93 9.50
CA VAL A 293 -2.17 10.18 8.70
C VAL A 293 -3.27 11.13 8.24
N GLY A 294 -3.31 11.38 6.94
CA GLY A 294 -4.41 12.05 6.27
C GLY A 294 -5.60 11.11 6.16
N VAL A 295 -6.77 11.55 6.63
CA VAL A 295 -8.02 10.79 6.61
C VAL A 295 -9.01 11.45 5.66
N SER A 296 -9.46 10.73 4.64
CA SER A 296 -10.60 11.15 3.82
C SER A 296 -11.82 10.32 4.14
N THR A 297 -12.91 10.98 4.55
CA THR A 297 -14.21 10.36 4.81
C THR A 297 -15.21 10.59 3.68
N ASP A 298 -14.88 11.45 2.72
CA ASP A 298 -15.70 11.84 1.58
C ASP A 298 -15.23 11.24 0.25
N ALA A 299 -14.03 10.64 0.16
CA ALA A 299 -13.56 9.92 -1.03
C ALA A 299 -14.51 8.80 -1.49
N LYS A 300 -15.25 8.19 -0.56
CA LYS A 300 -16.29 7.17 -0.82
C LYS A 300 -17.60 7.72 -1.40
N LEU A 301 -17.78 9.04 -1.42
CA LEU A 301 -19.02 9.68 -1.89
C LEU A 301 -19.07 9.84 -3.41
N ASN A 302 -18.08 9.31 -4.13
CA ASN A 302 -17.97 9.38 -5.59
C ASN A 302 -18.00 10.83 -6.15
N MET A 303 -17.49 11.78 -5.37
CA MET A 303 -17.36 13.19 -5.78
C MET A 303 -16.12 13.39 -6.66
N ALA A 304 -16.16 14.39 -7.54
CA ALA A 304 -15.01 14.76 -8.38
C ALA A 304 -13.82 15.29 -7.57
N VAL A 305 -14.09 15.89 -6.40
CA VAL A 305 -13.08 16.34 -5.44
C VAL A 305 -13.46 15.83 -4.06
N TYR A 306 -12.49 15.36 -3.30
CA TYR A 306 -12.61 14.95 -1.90
C TYR A 306 -11.46 15.54 -1.07
N THR A 307 -11.60 15.50 0.25
CA THR A 307 -10.71 16.18 1.18
C THR A 307 -10.09 15.22 2.17
N PHE A 308 -8.93 15.62 2.68
CA PHE A 308 -8.26 14.95 3.79
C PHE A 308 -8.22 15.85 5.02
N THR A 309 -8.18 15.23 6.19
CA THR A 309 -7.86 15.87 7.47
C THR A 309 -6.68 15.14 8.07
N ASP A 310 -5.63 15.87 8.38
CA ASP A 310 -4.38 15.30 8.84
C ASP A 310 -4.33 15.17 10.36
N HIS A 311 -3.93 13.99 10.80
CA HIS A 311 -3.69 13.70 12.20
C HIS A 311 -2.22 13.40 12.42
N LYS A 312 -1.53 14.26 13.17
CA LYS A 312 -0.16 14.00 13.63
C LYS A 312 -0.16 12.83 14.62
N ILE A 313 0.44 11.71 14.23
CA ILE A 313 0.39 10.45 14.98
C ILE A 313 1.60 10.26 15.91
N PHE A 314 2.74 10.88 15.58
CA PHE A 314 3.91 10.93 16.45
C PHE A 314 4.83 12.09 16.05
N THR A 315 5.68 12.45 17.01
CA THR A 315 6.87 13.28 16.78
C THR A 315 8.02 12.68 17.56
N SER A 316 9.13 12.42 16.90
CA SER A 316 10.32 11.89 17.56
C SER A 316 10.88 12.93 18.54
N LEU A 317 11.17 12.50 19.76
CA LEU A 317 11.68 13.35 20.83
C LEU A 317 13.04 13.94 20.44
N ALA A 318 13.28 15.21 20.78
CA ALA A 318 14.57 15.85 20.54
C ALA A 318 15.72 15.03 21.17
N GLY A 319 16.79 14.82 20.42
CA GLY A 319 17.94 14.00 20.83
C GLY A 319 17.76 12.48 20.64
N SER A 320 16.60 12.00 20.20
CA SER A 320 16.41 10.61 19.79
C SER A 320 16.99 10.33 18.40
N LEU A 321 17.17 9.05 18.05
CA LEU A 321 17.58 8.65 16.70
C LEU A 321 16.56 9.09 15.65
N GLY A 322 15.25 8.98 15.91
CA GLY A 322 14.21 9.47 15.00
C GLY A 322 14.24 10.98 14.78
N ALA A 323 14.71 11.76 15.76
CA ALA A 323 14.92 13.20 15.58
C ALA A 323 16.20 13.54 14.80
N ALA A 324 17.17 12.64 14.69
CA ALA A 324 18.39 12.85 13.91
C ALA A 324 18.27 12.27 12.50
N ASN A 325 17.73 11.06 12.39
CA ASN A 325 17.64 10.29 11.15
C ASN A 325 16.35 10.56 10.38
N GLY A 326 15.30 11.07 11.04
CA GLY A 326 13.94 11.06 10.52
C GLY A 326 13.28 9.68 10.61
N ALA A 327 12.04 9.62 10.13
CA ALA A 327 11.22 8.41 10.04
C ALA A 327 11.02 7.94 8.58
N ASN A 328 11.70 8.57 7.62
CA ASN A 328 11.68 8.25 6.18
C ASN A 328 12.70 7.15 5.82
N ASN A 329 12.84 6.13 6.66
CA ASN A 329 13.76 5.03 6.43
C ASN A 329 13.17 4.01 5.42
N ILE A 330 13.26 4.36 4.14
CA ILE A 330 12.47 3.86 3.00
C ILE A 330 11.07 4.49 3.02
N PHE A 331 10.04 3.82 3.54
CA PHE A 331 8.68 4.36 3.53
C PHE A 331 7.87 3.93 4.76
N PRO A 332 7.04 4.83 5.33
CA PRO A 332 6.07 4.45 6.33
C PRO A 332 4.96 3.55 5.74
N ALA A 333 4.34 2.72 6.56
CA ALA A 333 3.36 1.72 6.13
C ALA A 333 2.05 1.78 6.92
N LEU A 334 0.93 1.50 6.24
CA LEU A 334 -0.41 1.45 6.82
C LEU A 334 -1.10 0.10 6.59
N ALA A 335 -1.98 -0.26 7.51
CA ALA A 335 -2.99 -1.29 7.33
C ALA A 335 -4.31 -0.89 7.99
N VAL A 336 -5.41 -1.46 7.48
CA VAL A 336 -6.74 -1.38 8.08
C VAL A 336 -7.24 -2.81 8.26
N ASP A 337 -7.73 -3.18 9.43
CA ASP A 337 -8.34 -4.49 9.63
C ASP A 337 -9.83 -4.52 9.25
N GLY A 338 -10.43 -5.72 9.30
CA GLY A 338 -11.84 -5.92 9.03
C GLY A 338 -12.80 -5.30 10.06
N LEU A 339 -12.29 -4.71 11.15
CA LEU A 339 -13.06 -4.02 12.19
C LEU A 339 -12.94 -2.49 12.11
N GLY A 340 -12.02 -1.97 11.30
CA GLY A 340 -11.81 -0.54 11.06
C GLY A 340 -10.72 0.08 11.93
N PHE A 341 -9.92 -0.76 12.60
CA PHE A 341 -8.72 -0.29 13.26
C PHE A 341 -7.67 0.02 12.21
N VAL A 342 -7.01 1.17 12.37
CA VAL A 342 -5.94 1.61 11.50
C VAL A 342 -4.61 1.38 12.23
N TYR A 343 -3.61 0.92 11.49
CA TYR A 343 -2.29 0.59 12.01
C TYR A 343 -1.23 1.31 11.20
N ALA A 344 -0.33 2.00 11.89
CA ALA A 344 0.79 2.73 11.31
C ALA A 344 2.11 2.14 11.80
N VAL A 345 3.05 1.95 10.88
CA VAL A 345 4.39 1.44 11.18
C VAL A 345 5.45 2.27 10.47
N TRP A 346 6.52 2.61 11.20
CA TRP A 346 7.65 3.35 10.66
C TRP A 346 8.97 2.89 11.30
N SER A 347 10.10 3.36 10.77
CA SER A 347 11.43 3.07 11.30
C SER A 347 12.26 4.34 11.44
N ASP A 348 13.06 4.42 12.51
CA ASP A 348 14.06 5.50 12.73
C ASP A 348 15.49 5.10 12.31
N ASN A 349 15.61 4.04 11.48
CA ASN A 349 16.88 3.41 11.07
C ASN A 349 17.58 2.54 12.12
N SER A 350 17.02 2.42 13.32
CA SER A 350 17.46 1.47 14.34
C SER A 350 16.29 0.64 14.90
N ASN A 351 15.12 1.23 14.93
CA ASN A 351 13.94 0.73 15.58
C ASN A 351 12.78 0.69 14.59
N ILE A 352 11.81 -0.15 14.90
CA ILE A 352 10.51 -0.21 14.25
C ILE A 352 9.50 0.18 15.30
N PHE A 353 8.66 1.13 14.95
CA PHE A 353 7.58 1.59 15.80
C PHE A 353 6.24 1.25 15.18
N PHE A 354 5.26 1.07 16.04
CA PHE A 354 3.89 0.77 15.69
C PHE A 354 2.95 1.67 16.49
N SER A 355 1.88 2.13 15.87
CA SER A 355 0.75 2.76 16.54
C SER A 355 -0.57 2.32 15.92
N THR A 356 -1.65 2.35 16.71
CA THR A 356 -2.99 1.99 16.26
C THR A 356 -4.00 3.09 16.59
N SER A 357 -5.00 3.22 15.73
CA SER A 357 -6.20 4.02 15.92
C SER A 357 -7.42 3.11 15.96
N ALA A 358 -8.31 3.37 16.91
CA ALA A 358 -9.60 2.69 17.06
C ALA A 358 -10.79 3.55 16.61
N ASP A 359 -10.51 4.76 16.12
CA ASP A 359 -11.48 5.82 15.82
C ASP A 359 -11.22 6.41 14.42
N GLN A 360 -10.96 5.52 13.46
CA GLN A 360 -10.85 5.84 12.04
C GLN A 360 -9.74 6.88 11.75
N GLY A 361 -8.58 6.71 12.38
CA GLY A 361 -7.41 7.55 12.16
C GLY A 361 -7.40 8.88 12.91
N THR A 362 -8.41 9.17 13.75
CA THR A 362 -8.53 10.46 14.45
C THR A 362 -7.55 10.58 15.62
N THR A 363 -7.45 9.54 16.44
CA THR A 363 -6.51 9.46 17.56
C THR A 363 -5.71 8.17 17.53
N TRP A 364 -4.51 8.22 18.09
CA TRP A 364 -3.51 7.16 17.98
C TRP A 364 -2.91 6.84 19.34
N THR A 365 -2.58 5.57 19.54
CA THR A 365 -1.82 5.13 20.71
C THR A 365 -0.41 5.74 20.72
N SER A 366 0.23 5.78 21.88
CA SER A 366 1.66 6.09 21.93
C SER A 366 2.47 5.05 21.12
N PRO A 367 3.53 5.48 20.40
CA PRO A 367 4.38 4.57 19.64
C PRO A 367 4.93 3.41 20.48
N LEU A 368 4.73 2.19 19.99
CA LEU A 368 5.27 0.96 20.57
C LEU A 368 6.49 0.48 19.77
N LEU A 369 7.59 0.20 20.46
CA LEU A 369 8.77 -0.45 19.87
C LEU A 369 8.49 -1.95 19.65
N VAL A 370 8.69 -2.45 18.44
CA VAL A 370 8.32 -3.85 18.09
C VAL A 370 9.49 -4.76 17.71
N ASN A 371 10.70 -4.23 17.53
CA ASN A 371 11.90 -5.04 17.29
C ASN A 371 12.73 -5.28 18.56
N GLN A 372 13.48 -6.38 18.56
CA GLN A 372 14.52 -6.66 19.55
C GLN A 372 15.90 -6.35 18.95
N GLY A 373 16.63 -5.41 19.56
CA GLY A 373 17.92 -4.94 19.04
C GLY A 373 17.80 -4.07 17.79
N ALA A 374 18.89 -3.38 17.43
CA ALA A 374 18.88 -2.45 16.30
C ALA A 374 18.63 -3.15 14.95
N THR A 375 17.86 -2.52 14.06
CA THR A 375 17.77 -2.89 12.65
C THR A 375 19.11 -2.71 11.96
N VAL A 376 19.42 -3.54 10.95
CA VAL A 376 20.65 -3.38 10.16
C VAL A 376 20.35 -2.91 8.74
N GLY A 377 20.80 -1.71 8.42
CA GLY A 377 20.49 -1.02 7.16
C GLY A 377 19.10 -0.40 7.15
N MET A 378 18.69 0.15 6.00
CA MET A 378 17.37 0.75 5.87
C MET A 378 16.27 -0.33 5.96
N ALA A 379 15.35 -0.15 6.90
CA ALA A 379 14.32 -1.12 7.24
C ALA A 379 12.95 -0.64 6.77
N LYS A 380 12.45 -1.18 5.65
CA LYS A 380 11.06 -0.94 5.21
C LYS A 380 10.13 -1.72 6.15
N PRO A 381 9.17 -1.11 6.85
CA PRO A 381 8.11 -1.85 7.50
C PRO A 381 7.01 -2.23 6.49
N THR A 382 6.27 -3.30 6.79
CA THR A 382 5.01 -3.65 6.12
C THR A 382 3.98 -4.00 7.19
N ALA A 383 2.75 -3.51 6.99
CA ALA A 383 1.60 -3.79 7.84
C ALA A 383 0.58 -4.60 7.04
N PRO A 384 0.28 -5.86 7.42
CA PRO A 384 -0.84 -6.63 6.90
C PRO A 384 -2.15 -6.29 7.63
N ALA A 385 -3.29 -6.52 7.00
CA ALA A 385 -4.63 -6.28 7.54
C ALA A 385 -5.02 -7.18 8.75
N THR A 386 -4.13 -8.10 9.18
CA THR A 386 -4.35 -8.94 10.37
C THR A 386 -3.55 -8.46 11.57
N PRO A 387 -4.16 -8.40 12.77
CA PRO A 387 -3.69 -7.63 13.93
C PRO A 387 -2.39 -8.14 14.62
N THR A 388 -1.66 -9.09 14.04
CA THR A 388 -0.56 -9.78 14.76
C THR A 388 0.83 -9.62 14.16
N ILE A 389 1.04 -8.94 13.04
CA ILE A 389 2.35 -9.00 12.38
C ILE A 389 2.80 -7.66 11.79
N VAL A 390 3.56 -6.88 12.56
CA VAL A 390 4.40 -5.81 12.01
C VAL A 390 5.74 -6.41 11.58
N ARG A 391 6.18 -6.23 10.33
CA ARG A 391 7.49 -6.77 9.86
C ARG A 391 8.37 -5.72 9.20
N SER A 392 9.63 -5.68 9.62
CA SER A 392 10.72 -4.98 8.95
C SER A 392 11.43 -5.84 7.91
N TRP A 393 11.95 -5.15 6.90
CA TRP A 393 12.87 -5.66 5.90
C TRP A 393 14.28 -5.09 6.17
N SER A 394 15.17 -5.79 6.88
CA SER A 394 16.56 -5.31 7.08
C SER A 394 17.60 -6.23 6.44
N ARG A 395 18.55 -5.66 5.67
CA ARG A 395 19.62 -6.41 4.99
C ARG A 395 20.90 -6.45 5.85
N ALA A 396 20.91 -7.18 6.97
CA ALA A 396 22.06 -7.98 7.43
C ALA A 396 21.64 -8.91 8.57
N THR A 397 22.25 -10.09 8.64
CA THR A 397 21.84 -11.26 9.43
C THR A 397 22.38 -11.33 10.87
N PRO A 398 21.75 -12.08 11.81
CA PRO A 398 21.25 -13.47 11.64
C PRO A 398 19.74 -13.73 11.85
N ARG A 399 19.20 -14.55 10.92
CA ARG A 399 18.03 -15.45 11.01
C ARG A 399 16.61 -14.86 11.09
N VAL A 400 16.21 -14.05 10.11
CA VAL A 400 15.05 -14.25 9.20
C VAL A 400 15.39 -13.38 7.98
N ARG A 401 15.37 -13.92 6.76
CA ARG A 401 15.84 -13.17 5.60
C ARG A 401 14.70 -13.03 4.56
N ALA A 402 14.85 -12.02 3.72
CA ALA A 402 13.92 -11.58 2.68
C ALA A 402 13.69 -12.59 1.54
N LEU A 403 12.60 -12.42 0.78
CA LEU A 403 12.66 -12.74 -0.64
C LEU A 403 13.81 -11.93 -1.27
N ARG A 404 14.80 -12.61 -1.86
CA ARG A 404 16.03 -11.99 -2.36
C ARG A 404 16.21 -12.44 -3.80
N ALA A 405 16.06 -11.55 -4.78
CA ALA A 405 16.56 -11.78 -6.13
C ALA A 405 18.06 -11.42 -6.15
N THR A 406 18.96 -12.43 -6.14
CA THR A 406 20.40 -12.26 -6.42
C THR A 406 21.11 -13.53 -6.89
N THR A 407 21.57 -13.45 -8.15
CA THR A 407 22.84 -13.95 -8.73
C THR A 407 23.05 -15.47 -8.88
N ALA A 408 22.98 -15.96 -10.13
CA ALA A 408 23.78 -17.10 -10.54
C ALA A 408 25.17 -16.63 -11.02
N GLN A 409 26.22 -17.18 -10.41
CA GLN A 409 27.60 -17.06 -10.85
C GLN A 409 27.79 -17.66 -12.25
N ARG A 410 28.75 -17.11 -13.00
CA ARG A 410 29.29 -17.67 -14.23
C ARG A 410 29.56 -19.17 -14.08
N LEU A 411 28.96 -19.99 -14.94
CA LEU A 411 29.57 -21.23 -15.38
C LEU A 411 30.34 -20.91 -16.68
N ALA A 412 31.52 -21.50 -16.80
CA ALA A 412 32.63 -21.15 -17.69
C ALA A 412 32.26 -20.96 -19.17
#